data_AF-A0A2P2M9C5-F1
#
_entry.id   AF-A0A2P2M9C5-F1
#
_cell.length_a   1.000
_cell.length_b   1.000
_cell.length_c   1.000
_cell.angle_alpha   90.00
_cell.angle_beta   90.00
_cell.angle_gamma   90.00
#
_symmetry.space_group_name_H-M   'P 1'
#
loop_
_entity.id
_entity.type
_entity.pdbx_description
1 polymer ?
#
loop_
_entity_poly.entity_id
_entity_poly.type
_entity_poly.pdbx_seq_one_letter_code
_entity_poly.pdbx_strand_id
1 'polypeptide(L)'
;MEQEDRDDCISAGQYARLHINEVPTLVASKLCALAETIPVIASGLLQHESKMSVLHFSIKKHEMYDSPIKAKEELVFHVGFRQFVARPIFSTDNISSDKHKMERFLHAGRFSIASIYAPICFPPLPLIVLKSVEGAATAVAAVGALRSVDPDRIILKKIILTGYPQRVSKLKASVRYMFHNPEDVRWFKPVEVWTKCGRRGRVKEPVGTHGAMKCIFNGVLQQHDTVCMSLYKRSYPKWPEHRFPILDV
;
A
#
# COMPACT_ATOMS: atom_id res chain seq x y z
N MET A 1 -35.40 -24.72 -5.16
CA MET A 1 -36.21 -23.86 -4.28
C MET A 1 -35.73 -22.40 -4.38
N GLU A 2 -35.56 -21.86 -5.59
CA GLU A 2 -35.07 -20.47 -5.80
C GLU A 2 -36.03 -19.66 -6.71
N GLN A 3 -37.33 -19.91 -6.60
CA GLN A 3 -38.29 -19.42 -7.60
C GLN A 3 -39.55 -18.77 -7.01
N GLU A 4 -39.47 -18.23 -5.79
CA GLU A 4 -40.61 -17.60 -5.11
C GLU A 4 -40.50 -16.09 -4.83
N ASP A 5 -39.42 -15.40 -5.21
CA ASP A 5 -39.22 -13.99 -4.79
C ASP A 5 -39.00 -12.98 -5.93
N ARG A 6 -39.45 -13.31 -7.15
CA ARG A 6 -39.29 -12.41 -8.33
C ARG A 6 -40.40 -11.37 -8.49
N ASP A 7 -41.48 -11.43 -7.72
CA ASP A 7 -42.66 -10.57 -7.94
C ASP A 7 -42.68 -9.28 -7.11
N ASP A 8 -41.77 -9.09 -6.14
CA ASP A 8 -41.73 -7.91 -5.26
C ASP A 8 -40.64 -6.87 -5.63
N CYS A 9 -40.07 -6.94 -6.83
CA CYS A 9 -39.06 -5.97 -7.27
C CYS A 9 -39.67 -4.79 -8.05
N ILE A 10 -39.35 -3.56 -7.63
CA ILE A 10 -39.74 -2.32 -8.33
C ILE A 10 -38.97 -2.25 -9.67
N SER A 11 -39.69 -1.98 -10.77
CA SER A 11 -39.07 -1.86 -12.10
C SER A 11 -38.38 -0.50 -12.29
N ALA A 12 -37.35 -0.48 -13.14
CA ALA A 12 -36.58 0.74 -13.40
C ALA A 12 -37.47 1.83 -14.04
N GLY A 13 -37.33 3.07 -13.58
CA GLY A 13 -38.05 4.23 -14.10
C GLY A 13 -39.35 4.59 -13.36
N GLN A 14 -39.72 3.83 -12.33
CA GLN A 14 -40.88 4.16 -11.48
C GLN A 14 -40.50 5.10 -10.34
N TYR A 15 -41.46 5.95 -9.93
CA TYR A 15 -41.32 6.76 -8.73
C TYR A 15 -41.54 5.90 -7.49
N ALA A 16 -40.53 5.83 -6.62
CA ALA A 16 -40.56 5.03 -5.40
C ALA A 16 -40.33 5.91 -4.16
N ARG A 17 -40.93 5.52 -3.04
CA ARG A 17 -40.68 6.12 -1.71
C ARG A 17 -39.90 5.12 -0.87
N LEU A 18 -38.69 5.49 -0.48
CA LEU A 18 -37.84 4.66 0.37
C LEU A 18 -38.07 5.00 1.85
N HIS A 19 -38.37 3.98 2.65
CA HIS A 19 -38.47 4.09 4.10
C HIS A 19 -37.25 3.42 4.72
N ILE A 20 -36.37 4.21 5.35
CA ILE A 20 -35.14 3.73 5.97
C ILE A 20 -35.33 3.71 7.48
N ASN A 21 -35.15 2.53 8.08
CA ASN A 21 -35.22 2.36 9.53
C ASN A 21 -33.89 2.76 10.19
N GLU A 22 -33.95 3.18 11.46
CA GLU A 22 -32.78 3.39 12.33
C GLU A 22 -31.77 4.45 11.86
N VAL A 23 -32.24 5.54 11.25
CA VAL A 23 -31.38 6.68 10.91
C VAL A 23 -31.19 7.59 12.14
N PRO A 24 -29.95 7.89 12.57
CA PRO A 24 -29.70 8.85 13.64
C PRO A 24 -30.25 10.23 13.27
N THR A 25 -30.91 10.90 14.22
CA THR A 25 -31.57 12.21 14.00
C THR A 25 -30.62 13.28 13.47
N LEU A 26 -29.36 13.30 13.93
CA LEU A 26 -28.31 14.20 13.45
C LEU A 26 -28.01 14.01 11.95
N VAL A 27 -28.00 12.76 11.49
CA VAL A 27 -27.73 12.45 10.07
C VAL A 27 -28.94 12.82 9.23
N ALA A 28 -30.16 12.54 9.72
CA ALA A 28 -31.40 12.89 9.04
C ALA A 28 -31.52 14.41 8.83
N SER A 29 -31.26 15.22 9.86
CA SER A 29 -31.34 16.69 9.75
C SER A 29 -30.30 17.25 8.77
N LYS A 30 -29.06 16.73 8.82
CA LYS A 30 -28.01 17.11 7.86
C LYS A 30 -28.40 16.74 6.42
N LEU A 31 -28.95 15.54 6.22
CA LEU A 31 -29.41 15.10 4.90
C LEU A 31 -30.55 15.95 4.36
N CYS A 32 -31.53 16.34 5.19
CA CYS A 32 -32.60 17.23 4.76
C CYS A 32 -32.07 18.60 4.30
N ALA A 33 -31.14 19.20 5.05
CA ALA A 33 -30.52 20.47 4.66
C ALA A 33 -29.67 20.33 3.38
N LEU A 34 -28.92 19.23 3.24
CA LEU A 34 -28.11 18.97 2.05
C LEU A 34 -28.97 18.68 0.82
N ALA A 35 -30.13 18.03 0.98
CA ALA A 35 -31.03 17.70 -0.11
C ALA A 35 -31.61 18.94 -0.82
N GLU A 36 -31.64 20.10 -0.15
CA GLU A 36 -32.06 21.37 -0.76
C GLU A 36 -31.00 21.95 -1.71
N THR A 37 -29.71 21.60 -1.50
CA THR A 37 -28.57 22.22 -2.21
C THR A 37 -27.83 21.25 -3.12
N ILE A 38 -27.82 19.95 -2.82
CA ILE A 38 -27.02 18.92 -3.48
C ILE A 38 -27.92 17.70 -3.75
N PRO A 39 -27.82 17.06 -4.94
CA PRO A 39 -28.55 15.84 -5.22
C PRO A 39 -28.15 14.69 -4.29
N VAL A 40 -29.14 13.99 -3.74
CA VAL A 40 -28.94 12.79 -2.93
C VAL A 40 -29.05 11.55 -3.82
N ILE A 41 -28.02 10.70 -3.77
CA ILE A 41 -27.96 9.45 -4.53
C ILE A 41 -27.97 8.28 -3.55
N ALA A 42 -28.84 7.31 -3.78
CA ALA A 42 -28.87 6.04 -3.06
C ALA A 42 -28.54 4.89 -4.03
N SER A 43 -27.80 3.90 -3.56
CA SER A 43 -27.41 2.72 -4.34
C SER A 43 -27.61 1.46 -3.50
N GLY A 44 -28.17 0.42 -4.12
CA GLY A 44 -28.33 -0.89 -3.51
C GLY A 44 -27.00 -1.64 -3.47
N LEU A 45 -26.71 -2.25 -2.32
CA LEU A 45 -25.47 -3.01 -2.14
C LEU A 45 -25.65 -4.45 -2.63
N LEU A 46 -24.64 -4.96 -3.33
CA LEU A 46 -24.62 -6.36 -3.74
C LEU A 46 -24.33 -7.29 -2.55
N GLN A 47 -24.60 -8.58 -2.75
CA GLN A 47 -24.26 -9.60 -1.76
C GLN A 47 -22.77 -9.52 -1.41
N HIS A 48 -22.47 -9.50 -0.11
CA HIS A 48 -21.11 -9.37 0.46
C HIS A 48 -20.43 -8.00 0.35
N GLU A 49 -21.04 -7.01 -0.29
CA GLU A 49 -20.48 -5.66 -0.41
C GLU A 49 -20.48 -4.88 0.95
N SER A 50 -21.13 -5.44 1.97
CA SER A 50 -21.09 -4.94 3.35
C SER A 50 -19.88 -5.44 4.15
N LYS A 51 -19.20 -6.51 3.67
CA LYS A 51 -18.05 -7.10 4.36
C LYS A 51 -16.78 -6.32 4.05
N MET A 52 -15.81 -6.39 4.95
CA MET A 52 -14.52 -5.72 4.79
C MET A 52 -13.45 -6.70 4.28
N SER A 53 -12.60 -6.23 3.36
CA SER A 53 -11.47 -7.00 2.83
C SER A 53 -10.30 -6.06 2.49
N VAL A 54 -9.26 -6.61 1.87
CA VAL A 54 -8.15 -5.85 1.28
C VAL A 54 -8.45 -5.62 -0.19
N LEU A 55 -8.57 -4.34 -0.58
CA LEU A 55 -8.80 -3.95 -1.97
C LEU A 55 -7.47 -3.52 -2.60
N HIS A 56 -7.25 -3.97 -3.83
CA HIS A 56 -6.09 -3.63 -4.63
C HIS A 56 -6.50 -2.80 -5.85
N PHE A 57 -5.98 -1.57 -5.89
CA PHE A 57 -6.25 -0.61 -6.95
C PHE A 57 -5.01 -0.42 -7.82
N SER A 58 -5.18 -0.49 -9.13
CA SER A 58 -4.17 -0.03 -10.08
C SER A 58 -4.27 1.48 -10.18
N ILE A 59 -3.25 2.20 -9.69
CA ILE A 59 -3.24 3.66 -9.64
C ILE A 59 -2.07 4.26 -10.40
N LYS A 60 -2.32 5.39 -11.07
CA LYS A 60 -1.33 6.25 -11.71
C LYS A 60 -1.42 7.63 -11.08
N LYS A 61 -0.26 8.20 -10.71
CA LYS A 61 -0.18 9.58 -10.23
C LYS A 61 -0.69 10.54 -11.32
N HIS A 62 -1.54 11.49 -10.93
CA HIS A 62 -2.05 12.49 -11.85
C HIS A 62 -0.93 13.43 -12.33
N GLU A 63 -0.91 13.78 -13.60
CA GLU A 63 0.21 14.51 -14.23
C GLU A 63 0.31 15.95 -13.72
N MET A 64 -0.81 16.60 -13.41
CA MET A 64 -0.85 17.95 -12.84
C MET A 64 -0.50 18.00 -11.34
N TYR A 65 -0.32 16.85 -10.69
CA TYR A 65 -0.06 16.80 -9.26
C TYR A 65 1.45 16.69 -9.01
N ASP A 66 2.13 17.80 -8.76
CA ASP A 66 3.61 17.77 -8.65
C ASP A 66 4.10 17.12 -7.36
N SER A 67 3.42 17.37 -6.24
CA SER A 67 3.96 16.96 -4.93
C SER A 67 4.09 15.44 -4.77
N PRO A 68 5.12 14.96 -4.05
CA PRO A 68 5.33 13.54 -3.85
C PRO A 68 4.28 12.96 -2.89
N ILE A 69 3.66 11.86 -3.29
CA ILE A 69 2.68 11.14 -2.46
C ILE A 69 3.41 10.01 -1.73
N LYS A 70 3.42 10.06 -0.40
CA LYS A 70 4.09 9.06 0.44
C LYS A 70 3.19 7.86 0.67
N ALA A 71 3.78 6.67 0.78
CA ALA A 71 3.05 5.51 1.27
C ALA A 71 2.59 5.74 2.71
N LYS A 72 1.40 5.26 3.06
CA LYS A 72 0.72 5.42 4.36
C LYS A 72 0.32 6.86 4.71
N GLU A 73 0.37 7.77 3.74
CA GLU A 73 -0.25 9.09 3.82
C GLU A 73 -1.77 8.94 3.69
N GLU A 74 -2.53 9.87 4.28
CA GLU A 74 -3.99 9.84 4.25
C GLU A 74 -4.51 10.37 2.92
N LEU A 75 -5.36 9.58 2.26
CA LEU A 75 -5.94 9.90 0.97
C LEU A 75 -7.43 9.53 0.97
N VAL A 76 -8.20 10.27 0.18
CA VAL A 76 -9.63 10.01 -0.02
C VAL A 76 -9.81 9.25 -1.32
N PHE A 77 -10.31 8.02 -1.23
CA PHE A 77 -10.56 7.11 -2.35
C PHE A 77 -12.03 7.18 -2.74
N HIS A 78 -12.32 7.69 -3.92
CA HIS A 78 -13.66 7.67 -4.52
C HIS A 78 -13.77 6.48 -5.45
N VAL A 79 -14.52 5.46 -5.04
CA VAL A 79 -14.68 4.19 -5.74
C VAL A 79 -16.16 3.98 -6.02
N GLY A 80 -16.59 4.20 -7.26
CA GLY A 80 -18.01 4.16 -7.62
C GLY A 80 -18.83 5.14 -6.76
N PHE A 81 -19.78 4.61 -5.98
CA PHE A 81 -20.64 5.39 -5.08
C PHE A 81 -20.06 5.57 -3.67
N ARG A 82 -18.89 5.00 -3.37
CA ARG A 82 -18.30 5.00 -2.03
C ARG A 82 -17.09 5.90 -1.93
N GLN A 83 -16.91 6.50 -0.78
CA GLN A 83 -15.76 7.36 -0.46
C GLN A 83 -15.06 6.81 0.78
N PHE A 84 -13.77 6.53 0.70
CA PHE A 84 -13.00 5.98 1.81
C PHE A 84 -11.84 6.89 2.17
N VAL A 85 -11.68 7.22 3.45
CA VAL A 85 -10.44 7.82 3.94
C VAL A 85 -9.52 6.71 4.40
N ALA A 86 -8.40 6.52 3.70
CA ALA A 86 -7.49 5.41 3.97
C ALA A 86 -6.03 5.79 3.76
N ARG A 87 -5.15 5.02 4.40
CA ARG A 87 -3.69 5.16 4.30
C ARG A 87 -3.09 4.01 3.49
N PRO A 88 -2.95 4.14 2.16
CA PRO A 88 -2.58 3.02 1.28
C PRO A 88 -1.12 2.62 1.41
N ILE A 89 -0.87 1.37 1.06
CA ILE A 89 0.49 0.92 0.74
C ILE A 89 0.61 0.76 -0.76
N PHE A 90 1.66 1.38 -1.31
CA PHE A 90 2.01 1.24 -2.72
C PHE A 90 2.94 0.05 -2.92
N SER A 91 2.73 -0.67 -4.01
CA SER A 91 3.54 -1.83 -4.39
C SER A 91 3.74 -1.91 -5.90
N THR A 92 4.85 -2.51 -6.32
CA THR A 92 5.12 -2.78 -7.73
C THR A 92 4.12 -3.78 -8.29
N ASP A 93 3.66 -3.52 -9.50
CA ASP A 93 2.86 -4.48 -10.25
C ASP A 93 3.74 -5.40 -11.10
N ASN A 94 4.00 -6.61 -10.61
CA ASN A 94 4.73 -7.63 -11.35
C ASN A 94 3.78 -8.77 -11.67
N ILE A 95 3.50 -8.99 -12.95
CA ILE A 95 2.61 -10.08 -13.41
C ILE A 95 3.23 -11.46 -13.14
N SER A 96 4.57 -11.56 -13.19
CA SER A 96 5.31 -12.82 -13.09
C SER A 96 5.59 -13.29 -11.64
N SER A 97 5.16 -12.57 -10.61
CA SER A 97 5.53 -12.90 -9.23
C SER A 97 4.48 -12.53 -8.21
N ASP A 98 4.23 -13.43 -7.26
CA ASP A 98 3.31 -13.24 -6.13
C ASP A 98 3.88 -12.31 -5.04
N LYS A 99 5.17 -11.97 -5.14
CA LYS A 99 5.89 -11.13 -4.17
C LYS A 99 6.06 -9.73 -4.74
N HIS A 100 5.33 -8.78 -4.16
CA HIS A 100 5.34 -7.40 -4.61
C HIS A 100 6.21 -6.53 -3.72
N LYS A 101 7.12 -5.76 -4.33
CA LYS A 101 7.99 -4.85 -3.59
C LYS A 101 7.19 -3.61 -3.17
N MET A 102 7.22 -3.29 -1.89
CA MET A 102 6.63 -2.07 -1.36
C MET A 102 7.39 -0.83 -1.86
N GLU A 103 6.64 0.17 -2.28
CA GLU A 103 7.18 1.46 -2.71
C GLU A 103 6.97 2.50 -1.61
N ARG A 104 7.95 3.39 -1.41
CA ARG A 104 7.87 4.44 -0.40
C ARG A 104 7.04 5.64 -0.88
N PHE A 105 6.94 5.79 -2.20
CA PHE A 105 6.27 6.89 -2.88
C PHE A 105 5.52 6.36 -4.09
N LEU A 106 4.46 7.07 -4.49
CA LEU A 106 3.85 6.87 -5.80
C LEU A 106 4.66 7.63 -6.85
N HIS A 107 5.21 6.91 -7.82
CA HIS A 107 6.04 7.49 -8.87
C HIS A 107 5.18 7.93 -10.07
N ALA A 108 5.56 9.06 -10.69
CA ALA A 108 4.90 9.56 -11.90
C ALA A 108 5.19 8.65 -13.11
N GLY A 109 4.28 8.66 -14.10
CA GLY A 109 4.47 7.97 -15.38
C GLY A 109 4.32 6.45 -15.35
N ARG A 110 4.07 5.82 -14.20
CA ARG A 110 3.85 4.37 -14.09
C ARG A 110 2.63 4.03 -13.25
N PHE A 111 2.05 2.86 -13.53
CA PHE A 111 1.04 2.27 -12.66
C PHE A 111 1.71 1.60 -11.46
N SER A 112 1.06 1.68 -10.31
CA SER A 112 1.44 1.01 -9.08
C SER A 112 0.19 0.51 -8.37
N ILE A 113 0.33 -0.49 -7.51
CA ILE A 113 -0.82 -1.07 -6.82
C ILE A 113 -0.95 -0.46 -5.43
N ALA A 114 -2.05 0.24 -5.18
CA ALA A 114 -2.45 0.70 -3.86
C ALA A 114 -3.30 -0.37 -3.16
N SER A 115 -2.90 -0.73 -1.95
CA SER A 115 -3.61 -1.71 -1.13
C SER A 115 -4.14 -1.05 0.14
N ILE A 116 -5.45 -1.19 0.40
CA ILE A 116 -6.15 -0.62 1.56
C ILE A 116 -7.13 -1.64 2.15
N TYR A 117 -7.49 -1.47 3.41
CA TYR A 117 -8.67 -2.11 3.98
C TYR A 117 -9.90 -1.25 3.68
N ALA A 118 -10.90 -1.82 3.01
CA ALA A 118 -12.16 -1.17 2.71
C ALA A 118 -13.27 -2.22 2.54
N PRO A 119 -14.55 -1.82 2.63
CA PRO A 119 -15.67 -2.64 2.18
C PRO A 119 -15.43 -3.20 0.78
N ILE A 120 -15.78 -4.46 0.56
CA ILE A 120 -15.63 -5.14 -0.73
C ILE A 120 -16.39 -4.35 -1.80
N CYS A 121 -15.79 -4.17 -2.96
CA CYS A 121 -16.47 -3.66 -4.14
C CYS A 121 -16.17 -4.61 -5.31
N PHE A 122 -17.13 -4.80 -6.21
CA PHE A 122 -16.94 -5.72 -7.35
C PHE A 122 -16.36 -4.97 -8.55
N PRO A 123 -15.22 -5.41 -9.13
CA PRO A 123 -14.69 -4.85 -10.36
C PRO A 123 -15.67 -5.05 -11.54
N PRO A 124 -15.64 -4.18 -12.57
CA PRO A 124 -14.73 -3.04 -12.77
C PRO A 124 -15.26 -1.75 -12.13
N LEU A 125 -14.42 -1.05 -11.36
CA LEU A 125 -14.76 0.24 -10.77
C LEU A 125 -13.65 1.27 -10.98
N PRO A 126 -13.94 2.44 -11.57
CA PRO A 126 -12.97 3.53 -11.63
C PRO A 126 -12.70 4.06 -10.23
N LEU A 127 -11.47 4.51 -10.01
CA LEU A 127 -11.01 5.11 -8.77
C LEU A 127 -10.47 6.51 -9.06
N ILE A 128 -10.91 7.48 -8.26
CA ILE A 128 -10.30 8.80 -8.16
C ILE A 128 -9.75 8.93 -6.75
N VAL A 129 -8.49 9.34 -6.64
CA VAL A 129 -7.83 9.57 -5.35
C VAL A 129 -7.65 11.07 -5.18
N LEU A 130 -8.32 11.61 -4.17
CA LEU A 130 -8.16 13.00 -3.77
C LEU A 130 -7.22 13.09 -2.57
N LYS A 131 -6.47 14.18 -2.54
CA LYS A 131 -5.69 14.58 -1.37
C LYS A 131 -6.22 15.91 -0.87
N SER A 132 -6.63 15.92 0.40
CA SER A 132 -6.92 17.16 1.12
C SER A 132 -5.60 17.81 1.49
N VAL A 133 -5.44 19.07 1.12
CA VAL A 133 -4.30 19.89 1.56
C VAL A 133 -4.88 20.87 2.58
N GLU A 134 -4.31 20.92 3.78
CA GLU A 134 -4.77 21.82 4.83
C GLU A 134 -4.91 23.26 4.30
N GLY A 135 -6.14 23.78 4.31
CA GLY A 135 -6.46 25.14 3.85
C GLY A 135 -6.67 25.34 2.34
N ALA A 136 -6.65 24.28 1.52
CA ALA A 136 -6.89 24.36 0.08
C ALA A 136 -7.92 23.34 -0.43
N ALA A 137 -8.45 23.59 -1.63
CA ALA A 137 -9.38 22.67 -2.29
C ALA A 137 -8.74 21.28 -2.48
N THR A 138 -9.54 20.23 -2.34
CA THR A 138 -9.12 18.84 -2.56
C THR A 138 -8.60 18.66 -3.99
N ALA A 139 -7.34 18.29 -4.13
CA ALA A 139 -6.70 18.09 -5.42
C ALA A 139 -6.74 16.62 -5.85
N VAL A 140 -6.91 16.38 -7.16
CA VAL A 140 -6.80 15.04 -7.74
C VAL A 140 -5.35 14.61 -7.73
N ALA A 141 -5.02 13.65 -6.87
CA ALA A 141 -3.66 13.17 -6.65
C ALA A 141 -3.31 11.99 -7.54
N ALA A 142 -4.26 11.07 -7.75
CA ALA A 142 -4.09 9.89 -8.59
C ALA A 142 -5.43 9.43 -9.19
N VAL A 143 -5.34 8.73 -10.31
CA VAL A 143 -6.48 8.10 -10.99
C VAL A 143 -6.16 6.62 -11.17
N GLY A 144 -7.18 5.77 -11.13
CA GLY A 144 -6.98 4.34 -11.23
C GLY A 144 -8.26 3.56 -11.43
N ALA A 145 -8.17 2.25 -11.20
CA ALA A 145 -9.30 1.35 -11.17
C ALA A 145 -9.08 0.24 -10.14
N LEU A 146 -10.18 -0.31 -9.63
CA LEU A 146 -10.15 -1.51 -8.81
C LEU A 146 -9.71 -2.69 -9.66
N ARG A 147 -8.67 -3.39 -9.21
CA ARG A 147 -8.11 -4.54 -9.90
C ARG A 147 -8.59 -5.86 -9.31
N SER A 148 -8.39 -6.04 -8.01
CA SER A 148 -8.74 -7.27 -7.31
C SER A 148 -9.04 -6.99 -5.84
N VAL A 149 -9.73 -7.94 -5.21
CA VAL A 149 -10.06 -7.92 -3.79
C VAL A 149 -9.58 -9.23 -3.20
N ASP A 150 -8.41 -9.22 -2.59
CA ASP A 150 -7.78 -10.42 -2.04
C ASP A 150 -6.88 -10.08 -0.83
N PRO A 151 -7.01 -10.78 0.30
CA PRO A 151 -6.15 -10.55 1.46
C PRO A 151 -4.76 -11.22 1.33
N ASP A 152 -4.60 -12.11 0.35
CA ASP A 152 -3.46 -13.02 0.26
C ASP A 152 -2.23 -12.37 -0.39
N ARG A 153 -2.40 -11.30 -1.18
CA ARG A 153 -1.30 -10.58 -1.83
C ARG A 153 -0.16 -10.25 -0.87
N ILE A 154 1.06 -10.64 -1.24
CA ILE A 154 2.24 -10.47 -0.40
C ILE A 154 2.97 -9.19 -0.78
N ILE A 155 2.92 -8.20 0.11
CA ILE A 155 3.66 -6.94 -0.03
C ILE A 155 4.90 -6.96 0.86
N LEU A 156 6.09 -6.86 0.28
CA LEU A 156 7.38 -6.94 0.97
C LEU A 156 8.08 -5.58 0.99
N LYS A 157 8.33 -5.07 2.20
CA LYS A 157 9.22 -3.93 2.42
C LYS A 157 10.67 -4.41 2.38
N LYS A 158 11.45 -3.91 1.42
CA LYS A 158 12.89 -4.10 1.34
C LYS A 158 13.62 -3.10 2.24
N ILE A 159 14.52 -3.58 3.08
CA ILE A 159 15.45 -2.79 3.90
C ILE A 159 16.85 -3.16 3.45
N ILE A 160 17.71 -2.17 3.22
CA ILE A 160 19.10 -2.40 2.80
C ILE A 160 19.99 -1.91 3.93
N LEU A 161 20.76 -2.83 4.53
CA LEU A 161 21.83 -2.48 5.45
C LEU A 161 23.11 -2.30 4.66
N THR A 162 23.89 -1.28 4.97
CA THR A 162 25.12 -0.94 4.26
C THR A 162 26.31 -1.03 5.19
N GLY A 163 27.42 -1.54 4.68
CA GLY A 163 28.70 -1.57 5.36
C GLY A 163 29.84 -1.24 4.41
N TYR A 164 30.98 -0.89 4.99
CA TYR A 164 32.17 -0.47 4.27
C TYR A 164 33.29 -1.50 4.42
N PRO A 165 33.99 -1.86 3.33
CA PRO A 165 35.15 -2.73 3.42
C PRO A 165 36.30 -1.99 4.09
N GLN A 166 36.83 -2.56 5.17
CA GLN A 166 37.98 -2.03 5.88
C GLN A 166 39.28 -2.62 5.33
N ARG A 167 39.32 -3.94 5.14
CA ARG A 167 40.51 -4.66 4.63
C ARG A 167 40.07 -5.69 3.63
N VAL A 168 40.63 -5.64 2.42
CA VAL A 168 40.39 -6.61 1.36
C VAL A 168 41.63 -7.48 1.15
N SER A 169 41.42 -8.78 0.99
CA SER A 169 42.46 -9.77 0.73
C SER A 169 41.93 -10.80 -0.27
N LYS A 170 42.28 -10.64 -1.55
CA LYS A 170 41.76 -11.45 -2.67
C LYS A 170 40.22 -11.46 -2.63
N LEU A 171 39.61 -12.61 -2.35
CA LEU A 171 38.16 -12.81 -2.28
C LEU A 171 37.55 -12.55 -0.89
N LYS A 172 38.38 -12.32 0.13
CA LYS A 172 37.95 -12.10 1.52
C LYS A 172 37.97 -10.60 1.81
N ALA A 173 36.95 -10.09 2.48
CA ALA A 173 36.97 -8.71 2.97
C ALA A 173 36.43 -8.63 4.40
N SER A 174 37.04 -7.78 5.21
CA SER A 174 36.52 -7.38 6.51
C SER A 174 35.62 -6.17 6.32
N VAL A 175 34.35 -6.26 6.69
CA VAL A 175 33.34 -5.21 6.54
C VAL A 175 33.01 -4.62 7.92
N ARG A 176 32.93 -3.30 8.01
CA ARG A 176 32.55 -2.53 9.21
C ARG A 176 31.30 -1.69 8.98
N TYR A 177 30.69 -1.23 10.07
CA TYR A 177 29.54 -0.33 10.11
C TYR A 177 28.23 -0.87 9.50
N MET A 178 28.16 -2.17 9.18
CA MET A 178 26.88 -2.81 8.87
C MET A 178 26.12 -3.21 10.14
N PHE A 179 26.85 -3.67 11.16
CA PHE A 179 26.34 -4.05 12.47
C PHE A 179 27.24 -3.47 13.56
N HIS A 180 26.72 -3.38 14.77
CA HIS A 180 27.45 -2.91 15.95
C HIS A 180 27.75 -4.02 16.96
N ASN A 181 26.91 -5.07 16.98
CA ASN A 181 27.09 -6.23 17.87
C ASN A 181 27.52 -7.48 17.08
N PRO A 182 28.36 -8.36 17.66
CA PRO A 182 28.77 -9.60 17.01
C PRO A 182 27.63 -10.64 16.95
N GLU A 183 26.63 -10.53 17.83
CA GLU A 183 25.44 -11.40 17.83
C GLU A 183 24.58 -11.17 16.60
N ASP A 184 24.39 -9.90 16.19
CA ASP A 184 23.67 -9.56 14.96
C ASP A 184 24.33 -10.19 13.73
N VAL A 185 25.66 -10.17 13.66
CA VAL A 185 26.42 -10.80 12.57
C VAL A 185 26.17 -12.31 12.53
N ARG A 186 26.10 -12.98 13.69
CA ARG A 186 25.80 -14.42 13.76
C ARG A 186 24.36 -14.70 13.34
N TRP A 187 23.41 -13.87 13.76
CA TRP A 187 22.00 -13.98 13.40
C TRP A 187 21.79 -13.82 11.89
N PHE A 188 22.41 -12.80 11.27
CA PHE A 188 22.28 -12.51 9.83
C PHE A 188 23.28 -13.26 8.95
N LYS A 189 24.03 -14.23 9.52
CA LYS A 189 25.00 -15.05 8.77
C LYS A 189 24.42 -15.78 7.54
N PRO A 190 23.18 -16.31 7.56
CA PRO A 190 22.60 -16.98 6.39
C PRO A 190 22.27 -16.03 5.22
N VAL A 191 22.24 -14.72 5.44
CA VAL A 191 21.82 -13.75 4.43
C VAL A 191 22.94 -13.47 3.44
N GLU A 192 22.62 -13.49 2.15
CA GLU A 192 23.55 -13.11 1.08
C GLU A 192 23.85 -11.61 1.12
N VAL A 193 25.13 -11.27 0.96
CA VAL A 193 25.59 -9.89 0.79
C VAL A 193 25.95 -9.63 -0.67
N TRP A 194 25.64 -8.44 -1.14
CA TRP A 194 25.94 -8.00 -2.50
C TRP A 194 26.58 -6.62 -2.46
N THR A 195 27.24 -6.19 -3.53
CA THR A 195 27.92 -4.90 -3.56
C THR A 195 27.43 -4.04 -4.70
N LYS A 196 27.63 -2.72 -4.62
CA LYS A 196 27.18 -1.80 -5.69
C LYS A 196 27.91 -2.08 -7.01
N CYS A 197 29.15 -2.55 -6.96
CA CYS A 197 29.89 -3.01 -8.14
C CYS A 197 29.50 -4.43 -8.61
N GLY A 198 28.37 -4.98 -8.16
CA GLY A 198 27.82 -6.24 -8.67
C GLY A 198 28.46 -7.52 -8.13
N ARG A 199 29.27 -7.43 -7.06
CA ARG A 199 29.82 -8.63 -6.41
C ARG A 199 28.78 -9.26 -5.50
N ARG A 200 28.86 -10.58 -5.33
CA ARG A 200 28.00 -11.37 -4.45
C ARG A 200 28.86 -12.17 -3.48
N GLY A 201 28.38 -12.35 -2.26
CA GLY A 201 29.14 -12.98 -1.20
C GLY A 201 28.31 -13.45 -0.03
N ARG A 202 28.99 -14.06 0.93
CA ARG A 202 28.40 -14.58 2.18
C ARG A 202 29.21 -14.15 3.39
N VAL A 203 28.52 -14.02 4.52
CA VAL A 203 29.14 -13.75 5.82
C VAL A 203 29.79 -15.03 6.35
N LYS A 204 31.06 -14.97 6.76
CA LYS A 204 31.81 -16.10 7.31
C LYS A 204 31.72 -16.14 8.83
N GLU A 205 32.24 -15.10 9.48
CA GLU A 205 32.37 -15.01 10.93
C GLU A 205 32.41 -13.54 11.39
N PRO A 206 31.91 -13.24 12.60
CA PRO A 206 32.17 -11.95 13.24
C PRO A 206 33.65 -11.80 13.61
N VAL A 207 34.12 -10.56 13.67
CA VAL A 207 35.48 -10.19 14.07
C VAL A 207 35.42 -9.16 15.19
N GLY A 208 36.02 -9.49 16.33
CA GLY A 208 36.07 -8.61 17.50
C GLY A 208 34.70 -8.40 18.13
N THR A 209 34.56 -7.27 18.84
CA THR A 209 33.39 -6.92 19.66
C THR A 209 32.46 -5.90 19.01
N HIS A 210 32.90 -5.18 17.97
CA HIS A 210 32.16 -4.05 17.38
C HIS A 210 31.36 -4.40 16.10
N GLY A 211 30.87 -5.65 15.99
CA GLY A 211 30.03 -6.06 14.85
C GLY A 211 30.72 -6.05 13.48
N ALA A 212 32.05 -6.00 13.44
CA ALA A 212 32.80 -6.21 12.20
C ALA A 212 32.65 -7.66 11.75
N MET A 213 32.66 -7.91 10.45
CA MET A 213 32.45 -9.25 9.91
C MET A 213 33.39 -9.56 8.75
N LYS A 214 33.84 -10.81 8.65
CA LYS A 214 34.54 -11.32 7.47
C LYS A 214 33.52 -11.85 6.47
N CYS A 215 33.58 -11.34 5.25
CA CYS A 215 32.79 -11.80 4.13
C CYS A 215 33.68 -12.45 3.08
N ILE A 216 33.14 -13.44 2.37
CA ILE A 216 33.75 -14.05 1.19
C ILE A 216 32.90 -13.67 -0.02
N PHE A 217 33.54 -13.11 -1.05
CA PHE A 217 32.90 -12.71 -2.29
C PHE A 217 33.35 -13.59 -3.46
N ASN A 218 32.59 -13.54 -4.55
CA ASN A 218 32.91 -14.20 -5.82
C ASN A 218 34.05 -13.53 -6.62
N GLY A 219 34.48 -12.33 -6.23
CA GLY A 219 35.56 -11.58 -6.88
C GLY A 219 36.28 -10.65 -5.92
N VAL A 220 37.34 -10.01 -6.40
CA VAL A 220 38.10 -9.02 -5.63
C VAL A 220 37.23 -7.77 -5.43
N LEU A 221 37.12 -7.34 -4.18
CA LEU A 221 36.35 -6.17 -3.78
C LEU A 221 37.20 -4.89 -3.89
N GLN A 222 36.64 -3.81 -4.39
CA GLN A 222 37.30 -2.51 -4.39
C GLN A 222 37.13 -1.82 -3.03
N GLN A 223 38.14 -1.06 -2.58
CA GLN A 223 38.09 -0.40 -1.28
C GLN A 223 37.00 0.69 -1.20
N HIS A 224 36.62 1.28 -2.34
CA HIS A 224 35.53 2.27 -2.43
C HIS A 224 34.14 1.65 -2.63
N ASP A 225 34.04 0.32 -2.72
CA ASP A 225 32.75 -0.35 -2.90
C ASP A 225 31.93 -0.32 -1.59
N THR A 226 30.61 -0.40 -1.71
CA THR A 226 29.70 -0.50 -0.57
C THR A 226 29.11 -1.91 -0.54
N VAL A 227 29.26 -2.59 0.59
CA VAL A 227 28.63 -3.89 0.82
C VAL A 227 27.22 -3.67 1.34
N CYS A 228 26.26 -4.33 0.73
CA CYS A 228 24.84 -4.20 1.00
C CYS A 228 24.25 -5.56 1.38
N MET A 229 23.32 -5.57 2.33
CA MET A 229 22.52 -6.73 2.70
C MET A 229 21.04 -6.38 2.50
N SER A 230 20.31 -7.22 1.75
CA SER A 230 18.87 -7.02 1.52
C SER A 230 18.04 -7.83 2.51
N LEU A 231 17.29 -7.16 3.37
CA LEU A 231 16.32 -7.77 4.27
C LEU A 231 14.90 -7.46 3.79
N TYR A 232 13.97 -8.39 4.01
CA TYR A 232 12.58 -8.25 3.60
C TYR A 232 11.65 -8.51 4.78
N LYS A 233 10.62 -7.68 4.92
CA LYS A 233 9.53 -7.86 5.90
C LYS A 233 8.19 -7.70 5.18
N ARG A 234 7.22 -8.57 5.48
CA ARG A 234 5.85 -8.39 5.00
C ARG A 234 5.22 -7.16 5.65
N SER A 235 4.62 -6.29 4.84
CA SER A 235 3.95 -5.07 5.29
C SER A 235 2.48 -5.16 4.96
N TYR A 236 1.64 -4.82 5.95
CA TYR A 236 0.19 -4.75 5.81
C TYR A 236 -0.27 -3.30 5.81
N PRO A 237 -1.36 -2.97 5.09
CA PRO A 237 -1.98 -1.64 5.15
C PRO A 237 -2.33 -1.23 6.58
N LYS A 238 -2.55 0.06 6.80
CA LYS A 238 -3.09 0.51 8.09
C LYS A 238 -4.60 0.28 8.09
N TRP A 239 -5.13 -0.15 9.23
CA TRP A 239 -6.56 -0.22 9.43
C TRP A 239 -7.18 1.19 9.37
N PRO A 240 -8.34 1.39 8.73
CA PRO A 240 -9.00 2.68 8.68
C PRO A 240 -9.45 3.08 10.09
N GLU A 241 -9.03 4.27 10.52
CA GLU A 241 -9.41 4.86 11.82
C GLU A 241 -10.86 5.37 11.77
N HIS A 242 -11.26 5.97 10.65
CA HIS A 242 -12.62 6.42 10.39
C HIS A 242 -13.42 5.30 9.72
N ARG A 243 -14.38 4.73 10.44
CA ARG A 243 -15.48 3.96 9.84
C ARG A 243 -16.58 4.95 9.46
N PHE A 244 -17.19 4.74 8.31
CA PHE A 244 -18.31 5.55 7.82
C PHE A 244 -19.31 5.97 8.92
N PRO A 245 -19.84 7.21 8.88
CA PRO A 245 -19.60 8.26 7.90
C PRO A 245 -18.30 9.05 8.17
N ILE A 246 -17.76 9.70 7.13
CA ILE A 246 -16.78 10.78 7.30
C ILE A 246 -17.56 11.94 7.95
N LEU A 247 -17.59 11.99 9.29
CA LEU A 247 -18.43 12.94 10.04
C LEU A 247 -17.82 14.34 10.20
N ASP A 248 -16.66 14.60 9.59
CA ASP A 248 -15.95 15.88 9.70
C ASP A 248 -15.99 16.68 8.39
N VAL A 249 -17.20 17.06 7.99
CA VAL A 249 -17.49 18.31 7.26
C VAL A 249 -18.73 18.95 7.90
#